data_AF-A0A7G6E4U7-F1
#
_entry.id   AF-A0A7G6E4U7-F1
#
_cell.length_a   1.000
_cell.length_b   1.000
_cell.length_c   1.000
_cell.angle_alpha   90.00
_cell.angle_beta   90.00
_cell.angle_gamma   90.00
#
_symmetry.space_group_name_H-M   'P 1'
#
loop_
_entity.id
_entity.type
_entity.pdbx_description
1 polymer ?
#
loop_
_entity_poly.entity_id
_entity_poly.type
_entity_poly.pdbx_seq_one_letter_code
_entity_poly.pdbx_strand_id
1 'polypeptide(L)'
;MGKLIIILLGIYSILDSLLSRGVPYWRVSYGIVFMGVLIVTLVKLARMRVVKIDDLIYLTSSMILICLPIISIFLQDVVFLKYVIGDFVTILFPVVLVFLGRIDSKMFLDRGLNKLLFAFMLLASLIAPFNDLWGGLVRGENRYDPPHVVLIAATWVLLLFEQRNKRKIFFIILLLLYLSLSYFSNVRTSILTWFIGALIFLYIRGFRLGRIRFSTMFIYVSMLLIFIFGLLNIDTTSLINNMYLELKTTRLHTIVEGKTDESFMGRLMEVKDVIKITKMEGSVLNILIGHGYGATFTPYYSYPEPNITEFGLVHNIHIGPVQMFYRYGLLGLFLFLYISFNIFKNIIINKRLYDKNLLNPIVLIYNLSLIIYFINFMLFNILIDPAFSYCLAGFLTTRRNNDD
;
A
#
# COMPACT_ATOMS: atom_id res chain seq x y z
N MET A 1 -18.06 -2.73 -17.18
CA MET A 1 -17.20 -1.61 -16.75
C MET A 1 -16.43 -1.93 -15.47
N GLY A 2 -17.09 -2.21 -14.33
CA GLY A 2 -16.36 -2.59 -13.10
C GLY A 2 -15.37 -3.74 -13.27
N LYS A 3 -15.77 -4.82 -13.99
CA LYS A 3 -14.86 -5.94 -14.33
C LYS A 3 -13.58 -5.49 -15.07
N LEU A 4 -13.68 -4.52 -15.98
CA LEU A 4 -12.52 -4.04 -16.74
C LEU A 4 -11.50 -3.38 -15.81
N ILE A 5 -11.94 -2.58 -14.84
CA ILE A 5 -11.06 -1.95 -13.86
C ILE A 5 -10.37 -3.01 -13.01
N ILE A 6 -11.10 -4.02 -12.53
CA ILE A 6 -10.52 -5.12 -11.76
C ILE A 6 -9.51 -5.91 -12.59
N ILE A 7 -9.79 -6.15 -13.87
CA ILE A 7 -8.85 -6.82 -14.78
C ILE A 7 -7.58 -5.98 -14.97
N LEU A 8 -7.71 -4.67 -15.19
CA LEU A 8 -6.56 -3.77 -15.32
C LEU A 8 -5.70 -3.75 -14.05
N LEU A 9 -6.33 -3.61 -12.89
CA LEU A 9 -5.65 -3.68 -11.58
C LEU A 9 -4.96 -5.04 -11.39
N GLY A 10 -5.66 -6.13 -11.73
CA GLY A 10 -5.13 -7.48 -11.61
C GLY A 10 -3.94 -7.76 -12.53
N ILE A 11 -4.00 -7.32 -13.79
CA ILE A 11 -2.89 -7.39 -14.74
C ILE A 11 -1.71 -6.58 -14.22
N TYR A 12 -1.95 -5.36 -13.73
CA TYR A 12 -0.89 -4.56 -13.13
C TYR A 12 -0.23 -5.28 -11.96
N SER A 13 -1.00 -5.87 -11.05
CA SER A 13 -0.45 -6.64 -9.92
C SER A 13 0.36 -7.85 -10.36
N ILE A 14 -0.06 -8.56 -11.41
CA ILE A 14 0.71 -9.66 -11.99
C ILE A 14 2.03 -9.15 -12.58
N LEU A 15 1.97 -8.09 -13.40
CA LEU A 15 3.17 -7.45 -13.96
C LEU A 15 4.09 -6.93 -12.87
N ASP A 16 3.53 -6.36 -11.80
CA ASP A 16 4.25 -5.84 -10.65
C ASP A 16 5.01 -6.93 -9.90
N SER A 17 4.40 -8.11 -9.83
CA SER A 17 4.97 -9.30 -9.21
C SER A 17 5.99 -10.03 -10.09
N LEU A 18 5.90 -9.88 -11.42
CA LEU A 18 6.80 -10.52 -12.39
C LEU A 18 8.00 -9.66 -12.77
N LEU A 19 7.86 -8.34 -12.85
CA LEU A 19 8.90 -7.47 -13.39
C LEU A 19 9.75 -6.85 -12.28
N SER A 20 11.02 -6.57 -12.56
CA SER A 20 11.87 -5.84 -11.62
C SER A 20 11.46 -4.37 -11.52
N ARG A 21 11.35 -3.84 -10.30
CA ARG A 21 10.99 -2.43 -10.07
C ARG A 21 12.05 -1.50 -10.68
N GLY A 22 11.59 -0.42 -11.31
CA GLY A 22 12.47 0.62 -11.89
C GLY A 22 12.66 0.53 -13.40
N VAL A 23 12.16 -0.53 -14.05
CA VAL A 23 12.17 -0.64 -15.51
C VAL A 23 11.10 0.25 -16.14
N PRO A 24 11.33 0.87 -17.32
CA PRO A 24 10.35 1.76 -17.98
C PRO A 24 8.92 1.20 -18.09
N TYR A 25 8.77 -0.12 -18.18
CA TYR A 25 7.47 -0.80 -18.27
C TYR A 25 6.51 -0.48 -17.12
N TRP A 26 7.02 -0.15 -15.93
CA TRP A 26 6.18 0.20 -14.77
C TRP A 26 5.39 1.48 -14.94
N ARG A 27 6.01 2.49 -15.54
CA ARG A 27 5.35 3.76 -15.82
C ARG A 27 4.26 3.56 -16.87
N VAL A 28 4.56 2.72 -17.87
CA VAL A 28 3.62 2.36 -18.93
C VAL A 28 2.45 1.56 -18.37
N SER A 29 2.69 0.53 -17.56
CA SER A 29 1.64 -0.30 -16.97
C SER A 29 0.73 0.52 -16.04
N TYR A 30 1.31 1.36 -15.18
CA TYR A 30 0.54 2.28 -14.33
C TYR A 30 -0.28 3.25 -15.17
N GLY A 31 0.31 3.84 -16.22
CA GLY A 31 -0.37 4.72 -17.16
C GLY A 31 -1.54 4.04 -17.88
N ILE A 32 -1.39 2.79 -18.32
CA ILE A 32 -2.47 2.01 -18.94
C ILE A 32 -3.62 1.79 -17.95
N VAL A 33 -3.33 1.42 -16.70
CA VAL A 33 -4.37 1.25 -15.66
C VAL A 33 -5.10 2.55 -15.42
N PHE A 34 -4.36 3.65 -15.22
CA PHE A 34 -4.92 4.97 -15.01
C PHE A 34 -5.82 5.40 -16.17
N MET A 35 -5.33 5.31 -17.41
CA MET A 35 -6.09 5.67 -18.61
C MET A 35 -7.34 4.80 -18.77
N GLY A 36 -7.24 3.50 -18.51
CA GLY A 36 -8.40 2.61 -18.55
C GLY A 36 -9.47 2.98 -17.53
N VAL A 37 -9.07 3.33 -16.30
CA VAL A 37 -10.00 3.82 -15.26
C VAL A 37 -10.60 5.18 -15.65
N LEU A 38 -9.79 6.09 -16.19
CA LEU A 38 -10.25 7.40 -16.66
C LEU A 38 -11.29 7.25 -17.78
N ILE A 39 -11.02 6.43 -18.80
CA ILE A 39 -11.96 6.14 -19.90
C ILE A 39 -13.25 5.55 -19.36
N VAL A 40 -13.18 4.56 -18.46
CA VAL A 40 -14.39 3.98 -17.85
C VAL A 40 -15.20 5.04 -17.10
N THR A 41 -14.53 5.95 -16.40
CA THR A 41 -15.16 7.05 -15.65
C THR A 41 -15.85 8.03 -16.61
N LEU A 42 -15.16 8.46 -17.67
CA LEU A 42 -15.71 9.35 -18.69
C LEU A 42 -16.90 8.73 -19.43
N VAL A 43 -16.81 7.45 -19.81
CA VAL A 43 -17.92 6.76 -20.50
C VAL A 43 -19.13 6.63 -19.57
N LYS A 44 -18.92 6.36 -18.27
CA LYS A 44 -20.04 6.37 -17.32
C LYS A 44 -20.66 7.74 -17.19
N LEU A 45 -19.84 8.78 -17.04
CA LEU A 45 -20.31 10.16 -16.94
C LEU A 45 -21.15 10.54 -18.17
N ALA A 46 -20.68 10.22 -19.38
CA ALA A 46 -21.38 10.47 -20.63
C ALA A 46 -22.72 9.70 -20.75
N ARG A 47 -22.87 8.56 -20.06
CA ARG A 47 -24.12 7.78 -20.04
C ARG A 47 -25.09 8.22 -18.95
N MET A 48 -24.66 9.04 -17.99
CA MET A 48 -25.54 9.55 -16.94
C MET A 48 -26.43 10.65 -17.51
N ARG A 49 -27.74 10.49 -17.39
CA ARG A 49 -28.72 11.52 -17.79
C ARG A 49 -28.73 12.71 -16.83
N VAL A 50 -28.43 12.46 -15.55
CA VAL A 50 -28.41 13.47 -14.49
C VAL A 50 -27.21 13.17 -13.57
N VAL A 51 -26.35 14.15 -13.37
CA VAL A 51 -25.26 14.12 -12.38
C VAL A 51 -25.71 14.95 -11.19
N LYS A 52 -25.60 14.41 -9.97
CA LYS A 52 -25.95 15.15 -8.76
C LYS A 52 -24.99 16.32 -8.59
N ILE A 53 -25.53 17.48 -8.20
CA ILE A 53 -24.73 18.69 -8.00
C ILE A 53 -23.60 18.49 -6.98
N ASP A 54 -23.85 17.72 -5.92
CA ASP A 54 -22.85 17.39 -4.90
C ASP A 54 -21.65 16.61 -5.46
N ASP A 55 -21.88 15.75 -6.45
CA ASP A 55 -20.82 14.98 -7.09
C ASP A 55 -19.97 15.88 -8.01
N LEU A 56 -20.59 16.87 -8.67
CA LEU A 56 -19.88 17.88 -9.46
C LEU A 56 -19.06 18.82 -8.56
N ILE A 57 -19.63 19.29 -7.45
CA ILE A 57 -18.92 20.10 -6.45
C ILE A 57 -17.73 19.32 -5.91
N TYR A 58 -17.91 18.04 -5.57
CA TYR A 58 -16.82 17.18 -5.11
C TYR A 58 -15.69 17.07 -6.16
N LEU A 59 -16.03 16.78 -7.42
CA LEU A 59 -15.04 16.67 -8.49
C LEU A 59 -14.28 17.99 -8.68
N THR A 60 -15.01 19.09 -8.79
CA THR A 60 -14.44 20.43 -9.04
C THR A 60 -13.53 20.86 -7.90
N SER A 61 -13.99 20.74 -6.64
CA SER A 61 -13.18 21.07 -5.47
C SER A 61 -11.94 20.19 -5.35
N SER A 62 -12.06 18.89 -5.62
CA SER A 62 -10.91 17.97 -5.61
C SER A 62 -9.91 18.33 -6.72
N MET A 63 -10.39 18.67 -7.93
CA MET A 63 -9.51 19.11 -9.02
C MET A 63 -8.80 20.41 -8.68
N ILE A 64 -9.49 21.39 -8.10
CA ILE A 64 -8.86 22.65 -7.66
C ILE A 64 -7.76 22.33 -6.64
N LEU A 65 -8.04 21.53 -5.62
CA LEU A 65 -7.07 21.15 -4.59
C LEU A 65 -5.84 20.45 -5.16
N ILE A 66 -6.02 19.53 -6.12
CA ILE A 66 -4.91 18.84 -6.81
C ILE A 66 -4.13 19.79 -7.71
N CYS A 67 -4.77 20.81 -8.29
CA CYS A 67 -4.08 21.77 -9.14
C CYS A 67 -3.30 22.83 -8.34
N LEU A 68 -3.60 23.07 -7.05
CA LEU A 68 -2.90 24.09 -6.26
C LEU A 68 -1.37 23.89 -6.23
N PRO A 69 -0.81 22.69 -5.97
CA PRO A 69 0.63 22.47 -5.98
C PRO A 69 1.32 22.69 -7.35
N ILE A 70 0.57 22.76 -8.47
CA ILE A 70 1.13 23.10 -9.78
C ILE A 70 1.67 24.53 -9.78
N ILE A 71 1.05 25.44 -9.01
CA ILE A 71 1.49 26.84 -8.91
C ILE A 71 2.94 26.92 -8.44
N SER A 72 3.34 26.05 -7.50
CA SER A 72 4.69 26.00 -6.96
C SER A 72 5.75 25.52 -7.96
N ILE A 73 5.36 24.88 -9.07
CA ILE A 73 6.30 24.46 -10.12
C ILE A 73 6.95 25.68 -10.80
N PHE A 74 6.18 26.77 -10.96
CA PHE A 74 6.68 28.01 -11.55
C PHE A 74 7.68 28.76 -10.65
N LEU A 75 7.87 28.29 -9.42
CA LEU A 75 8.86 28.84 -8.48
C LEU A 75 10.16 28.03 -8.45
N GLN A 76 10.28 26.96 -9.24
CA GLN A 76 11.47 26.11 -9.28
C GLN A 76 12.41 26.52 -10.42
N ASP A 77 13.71 26.50 -10.13
CA ASP A 77 14.75 26.78 -11.13
C ASP A 77 14.85 25.68 -12.20
N VAL A 78 14.62 24.42 -11.82
CA VAL A 78 14.71 23.25 -12.70
C VAL A 78 13.45 22.43 -12.59
N VAL A 79 12.80 22.18 -13.72
CA VAL A 79 11.54 21.42 -13.80
C VAL A 79 11.74 20.18 -14.68
N PHE A 80 11.56 19.01 -14.07
CA PHE A 80 11.57 17.73 -14.80
C PHE A 80 10.14 17.30 -15.15
N LEU A 81 9.72 17.55 -16.38
CA LEU A 81 8.36 17.24 -16.85
C LEU A 81 7.93 15.79 -16.57
N LYS A 82 8.84 14.83 -16.72
CA LYS A 82 8.60 13.41 -16.43
C LYS A 82 8.14 13.17 -14.98
N TYR A 83 8.68 13.93 -14.02
CA TYR A 83 8.32 13.82 -12.62
C TYR A 83 7.06 14.60 -12.30
N VAL A 84 6.85 15.76 -12.93
CA VAL A 84 5.61 16.54 -12.82
C VAL A 84 4.41 15.70 -13.21
N ILE A 85 4.46 15.09 -14.41
CA ILE A 85 3.37 14.23 -14.91
C ILE A 85 3.20 13.01 -14.01
N GLY A 86 4.30 12.37 -13.61
CA GLY A 86 4.27 11.20 -12.73
C GLY A 86 3.54 11.48 -11.42
N ASP A 87 3.99 12.49 -10.68
CA ASP A 87 3.38 12.83 -9.39
C ASP A 87 1.92 13.29 -9.54
N PHE A 88 1.62 14.09 -10.58
CA PHE A 88 0.26 14.55 -10.85
C PHE A 88 -0.70 13.38 -11.07
N VAL A 89 -0.31 12.41 -11.91
CA VAL A 89 -1.13 11.22 -12.17
C VAL A 89 -1.29 10.38 -10.90
N THR A 90 -0.25 10.24 -10.06
CA THR A 90 -0.36 9.46 -8.81
C THR A 90 -1.34 10.05 -7.80
N ILE A 91 -1.53 11.37 -7.77
CA ILE A 91 -2.54 12.02 -6.92
C ILE A 91 -3.90 12.08 -7.60
N LEU A 92 -3.95 12.27 -8.91
CA LEU A 92 -5.21 12.31 -9.65
C LEU A 92 -5.91 10.95 -9.62
N PHE A 93 -5.15 9.86 -9.65
CA PHE A 93 -5.70 8.52 -9.73
C PHE A 93 -6.67 8.14 -8.59
N PRO A 94 -6.33 8.30 -7.29
CA PRO A 94 -7.27 8.05 -6.21
C PRO A 94 -8.51 8.95 -6.30
N VAL A 95 -8.39 10.19 -6.77
CA VAL A 95 -9.55 11.08 -6.92
C VAL A 95 -10.50 10.61 -8.03
N VAL A 96 -9.97 10.17 -9.18
CA VAL A 96 -10.79 9.58 -10.25
C VAL A 96 -11.53 8.34 -9.74
N LEU A 97 -10.87 7.47 -8.97
CA LEU A 97 -11.50 6.28 -8.41
C LEU A 97 -12.55 6.60 -7.34
N VAL A 98 -12.32 7.60 -6.48
CA VAL A 98 -13.32 8.06 -5.51
C VAL A 98 -14.53 8.63 -6.22
N PHE A 99 -14.32 9.49 -7.22
CA PHE A 99 -15.41 10.04 -8.02
C PHE A 99 -16.20 8.92 -8.73
N LEU A 100 -15.52 7.92 -9.28
CA LEU A 100 -16.14 6.74 -9.87
C LEU A 100 -16.99 5.96 -8.85
N GLY A 101 -16.55 5.88 -7.59
CA GLY A 101 -17.32 5.27 -6.49
C GLY A 101 -18.55 6.05 -6.09
N ARG A 102 -18.52 7.38 -6.21
CA ARG A 102 -19.68 8.24 -5.97
C ARG A 102 -20.77 8.03 -7.03
N ILE A 103 -20.38 7.85 -8.29
CA ILE A 103 -21.35 7.63 -9.39
C ILE A 103 -21.75 6.15 -9.55
N ASP A 104 -20.92 5.20 -9.12
CA ASP A 104 -21.24 3.77 -9.14
C ASP A 104 -20.61 3.01 -7.95
N SER A 105 -21.28 3.08 -6.81
CA SER A 105 -20.85 2.42 -5.57
C SER A 105 -20.84 0.89 -5.66
N LYS A 106 -21.58 0.30 -6.60
CA LYS A 106 -21.59 -1.16 -6.81
C LYS A 106 -20.21 -1.68 -7.22
N MET A 107 -19.37 -0.85 -7.84
CA MET A 107 -18.01 -1.25 -8.20
C MET A 107 -17.20 -1.74 -6.99
N PHE A 108 -17.39 -1.11 -5.82
CA PHE A 108 -16.68 -1.44 -4.59
C PHE A 108 -17.44 -2.44 -3.71
N LEU A 109 -18.77 -2.46 -3.78
CA LEU A 109 -19.61 -3.33 -2.94
C LEU A 109 -19.92 -4.70 -3.55
N ASP A 110 -19.71 -4.88 -4.86
CA ASP A 110 -19.99 -6.13 -5.56
C ASP A 110 -19.03 -7.25 -5.09
N ARG A 111 -19.61 -8.33 -4.57
CA ARG A 111 -18.85 -9.49 -4.07
C ARG A 111 -18.09 -10.21 -5.19
N GLY A 112 -18.62 -10.25 -6.40
CA GLY A 112 -17.99 -10.89 -7.56
C GLY A 112 -16.74 -10.15 -8.00
N LEU A 113 -16.80 -8.82 -8.08
CA LEU A 113 -15.66 -7.96 -8.41
C LEU A 113 -14.54 -8.08 -7.37
N ASN A 114 -14.88 -8.04 -6.08
CA ASN A 114 -13.88 -8.19 -5.01
C ASN A 114 -13.25 -9.59 -4.98
N LYS A 115 -14.03 -10.65 -5.26
CA LYS A 115 -13.47 -12.01 -5.42
C LYS A 115 -12.52 -12.10 -6.61
N LEU A 116 -12.86 -11.46 -7.73
CA LEU A 116 -11.99 -11.42 -8.90
C LEU A 116 -10.68 -10.68 -8.60
N LEU A 117 -10.75 -9.53 -7.93
CA LEU A 117 -9.55 -8.80 -7.47
C LEU A 117 -8.69 -9.68 -6.57
N PHE A 118 -9.30 -10.34 -5.57
CA PHE A 118 -8.62 -11.26 -4.69
C PHE A 118 -7.94 -12.40 -5.46
N ALA A 119 -8.60 -12.98 -6.46
CA ALA A 119 -8.04 -14.04 -7.29
C ALA A 119 -6.82 -13.55 -8.10
N PHE A 120 -6.85 -12.32 -8.62
CA PHE A 120 -5.68 -11.73 -9.28
C PHE A 120 -4.52 -11.51 -8.32
N MET A 121 -4.77 -10.96 -7.13
CA MET A 121 -3.74 -10.73 -6.11
C MET A 121 -3.12 -12.04 -5.61
N LEU A 122 -3.96 -13.07 -5.45
CA LEU A 122 -3.57 -14.43 -5.14
C LEU A 122 -2.64 -14.98 -6.23
N LEU A 123 -3.07 -14.90 -7.49
CA LEU A 123 -2.31 -15.38 -8.64
C LEU A 123 -0.96 -14.67 -8.77
N ALA A 124 -0.95 -13.34 -8.69
CA ALA A 124 0.26 -12.52 -8.73
C ALA A 124 1.27 -12.96 -7.64
N SER A 125 0.78 -13.19 -6.42
CA SER A 125 1.60 -13.61 -5.29
C SER A 125 2.15 -15.04 -5.44
N LEU A 126 1.43 -15.93 -6.12
CA LEU A 126 1.86 -17.31 -6.37
C LEU A 126 2.85 -17.43 -7.53
N ILE A 127 2.77 -16.54 -8.51
CA ILE A 127 3.70 -16.54 -9.65
C ILE A 127 5.02 -15.84 -9.31
N ALA A 128 5.00 -14.83 -8.43
CA ALA A 128 6.18 -14.05 -8.03
C ALA A 128 7.46 -14.88 -7.69
N PRO A 129 7.40 -16.01 -6.97
CA PRO A 129 8.59 -16.81 -6.67
C PRO A 129 9.24 -17.46 -7.90
N PHE A 130 8.50 -17.59 -9.00
CA PHE A 130 8.97 -18.21 -10.24
C PHE A 130 9.65 -17.21 -11.19
N ASN A 131 9.93 -15.98 -10.74
CA ASN A 131 10.50 -14.93 -11.58
C ASN A 131 11.86 -15.30 -12.19
N ASP A 132 12.65 -16.13 -11.50
CA ASP A 132 13.94 -16.62 -12.03
C ASP A 132 13.78 -17.43 -13.32
N LEU A 133 12.62 -18.07 -13.55
CA LEU A 133 12.30 -18.77 -14.80
C LEU A 133 12.02 -17.82 -15.98
N TRP A 134 11.77 -16.54 -15.71
CA TRP A 134 11.40 -15.52 -16.71
C TRP A 134 12.55 -14.55 -17.04
N GLY A 135 13.79 -14.90 -16.65
CA GLY A 135 14.99 -14.13 -17.02
C GLY A 135 15.31 -12.98 -16.06
N GLY A 136 15.16 -13.21 -14.75
CA GLY A 136 15.37 -12.29 -13.63
C GLY A 136 16.38 -11.16 -13.86
N LEU A 137 15.90 -10.05 -14.42
CA LEU A 137 16.69 -8.84 -14.59
C LEU A 137 16.58 -7.98 -13.33
N VAL A 138 17.52 -8.17 -12.41
CA VAL A 138 18.06 -7.14 -11.52
C VAL A 138 17.04 -6.46 -10.59
N ARG A 139 16.66 -7.17 -9.54
CA ARG A 139 16.87 -6.64 -8.19
C ARG A 139 18.07 -7.37 -7.63
N GLY A 140 19.04 -6.66 -7.06
CA GLY A 140 20.24 -7.28 -6.49
C GLY A 140 19.88 -8.57 -5.75
N GLU A 141 20.43 -9.68 -6.25
CA GLU A 141 20.37 -11.05 -5.73
C GLU A 141 19.02 -11.48 -5.12
N ASN A 142 18.23 -12.26 -5.88
CA ASN A 142 17.19 -13.18 -5.37
C ASN A 142 16.06 -12.57 -4.50
N ARG A 143 15.61 -11.34 -4.78
CA ARG A 143 14.51 -10.69 -4.04
C ARG A 143 13.19 -10.65 -4.81
N TYR A 144 12.23 -11.49 -4.42
CA TYR A 144 10.83 -11.40 -4.86
C TYR A 144 9.99 -10.59 -3.85
N ASP A 145 8.91 -9.93 -4.27
CA ASP A 145 8.16 -8.92 -3.44
C ASP A 145 6.64 -9.16 -3.18
N PRO A 146 6.15 -10.41 -2.96
CA PRO A 146 4.79 -10.70 -2.48
C PRO A 146 4.76 -10.97 -0.96
N PRO A 147 3.58 -10.98 -0.31
CA PRO A 147 2.21 -10.83 -0.82
C PRO A 147 1.64 -9.40 -0.78
N HIS A 148 0.68 -9.14 -1.66
CA HIS A 148 -0.06 -7.87 -1.76
C HIS A 148 -0.83 -7.51 -0.47
N VAL A 149 -0.83 -6.24 -0.08
CA VAL A 149 -1.53 -5.75 1.14
C VAL A 149 -3.03 -6.12 1.14
N VAL A 150 -3.68 -6.06 -0.02
CA VAL A 150 -5.09 -6.44 -0.18
C VAL A 150 -5.32 -7.93 0.11
N LEU A 151 -4.39 -8.79 -0.29
CA LEU A 151 -4.44 -10.23 -0.05
C LEU A 151 -4.27 -10.55 1.44
N ILE A 152 -3.36 -9.87 2.12
CA ILE A 152 -3.15 -9.99 3.57
C ILE A 152 -4.45 -9.63 4.32
N ALA A 153 -5.01 -8.46 4.00
CA ALA A 153 -6.25 -7.99 4.61
C ALA A 153 -7.42 -8.96 4.35
N ALA A 154 -7.61 -9.36 3.10
CA ALA A 154 -8.68 -10.28 2.72
C ALA A 154 -8.55 -11.65 3.42
N THR A 155 -7.35 -12.19 3.55
CA THR A 155 -7.12 -13.47 4.24
C THR A 155 -7.53 -13.39 5.72
N TRP A 156 -7.12 -12.32 6.42
CA TRP A 156 -7.51 -12.09 7.82
C TRP A 156 -9.03 -11.91 8.00
N VAL A 157 -9.67 -11.15 7.10
CA VAL A 157 -11.12 -10.94 7.15
C VAL A 157 -11.87 -12.25 6.86
N LEU A 158 -11.46 -13.01 5.85
CA LEU A 158 -12.09 -14.28 5.52
C LEU A 158 -11.96 -15.28 6.68
N LEU A 159 -10.82 -15.31 7.38
CA LEU A 159 -10.65 -16.10 8.61
C LEU A 159 -11.59 -15.66 9.74
N LEU A 160 -11.88 -14.35 9.84
CA LEU A 160 -12.76 -13.81 10.89
C LEU A 160 -14.22 -14.22 10.69
N PHE A 161 -14.68 -14.18 9.44
CA PHE A 161 -16.10 -14.40 9.10
C PHE A 161 -16.43 -15.82 8.68
N GLU A 162 -15.45 -16.63 8.28
CA GLU A 162 -15.73 -18.00 7.89
C GLU A 162 -16.25 -18.80 9.10
N GLN A 163 -17.28 -19.61 8.89
CA GLN A 163 -17.84 -20.47 9.93
C GLN A 163 -17.53 -21.94 9.68
N ARG A 164 -17.36 -22.33 8.41
CA ARG A 164 -17.15 -23.72 8.00
C ARG A 164 -15.70 -24.15 8.22
N ASN A 165 -15.49 -25.19 9.03
CA ASN A 165 -14.16 -25.69 9.40
C ASN A 165 -13.27 -25.98 8.19
N LYS A 166 -13.79 -26.62 7.14
CA LYS A 166 -13.01 -26.93 5.92
C LYS A 166 -12.45 -25.67 5.24
N ARG A 167 -13.25 -24.60 5.14
CA ARG A 167 -12.83 -23.33 4.53
C ARG A 167 -11.90 -22.54 5.45
N LYS A 168 -12.12 -22.59 6.76
CA LYS A 168 -11.16 -22.02 7.74
C LYS A 168 -9.79 -22.66 7.58
N ILE A 169 -9.73 -23.99 7.51
CA ILE A 169 -8.48 -24.73 7.30
C ILE A 169 -7.82 -24.29 6.00
N PHE A 170 -8.57 -24.16 4.91
CA PHE A 170 -8.03 -23.64 3.64
C PHE A 170 -7.40 -22.24 3.81
N PHE A 171 -8.07 -21.29 4.46
CA PHE A 171 -7.51 -19.95 4.67
C PHE A 171 -6.33 -19.94 5.65
N ILE A 172 -6.29 -20.85 6.62
CA ILE A 172 -5.12 -21.05 7.50
C ILE A 172 -3.94 -21.55 6.66
N ILE A 173 -4.13 -22.60 5.86
CA ILE A 173 -3.10 -23.11 4.95
C ILE A 173 -2.60 -22.00 4.02
N LEU A 174 -3.53 -21.20 3.48
CA LEU A 174 -3.19 -20.09 2.61
C LEU A 174 -2.36 -19.01 3.31
N LEU A 175 -2.75 -18.64 4.53
CA LEU A 175 -1.99 -17.70 5.36
C LEU A 175 -0.57 -18.20 5.60
N LEU A 176 -0.39 -19.49 5.86
CA LEU A 176 0.93 -20.07 6.08
C LEU A 176 1.79 -20.10 4.84
N LEU A 177 1.21 -20.52 3.72
CA LEU A 177 1.89 -20.50 2.44
C LEU A 177 2.44 -19.09 2.19
N TYR A 178 1.63 -18.06 2.43
CA TYR A 178 2.07 -16.68 2.22
C TYR A 178 3.00 -16.14 3.30
N LEU A 179 2.91 -16.59 4.54
CA LEU A 179 3.89 -16.23 5.56
C LEU A 179 5.26 -16.82 5.22
N SER A 180 5.29 -18.07 4.77
CA SER A 180 6.50 -18.73 4.26
C SER A 180 7.05 -18.02 3.04
N LEU A 181 6.19 -17.67 2.07
CA LEU A 181 6.62 -16.86 0.92
C LEU A 181 7.13 -15.49 1.37
N SER A 182 6.47 -14.80 2.30
CA SER A 182 6.97 -13.53 2.84
C SER A 182 8.34 -13.69 3.50
N TYR A 183 8.57 -14.82 4.18
CA TYR A 183 9.85 -15.13 4.80
C TYR A 183 10.95 -15.35 3.76
N PHE A 184 10.71 -16.23 2.79
CA PHE A 184 11.66 -16.52 1.72
C PHE A 184 11.86 -15.34 0.76
N SER A 185 10.93 -14.38 0.71
CA SER A 185 11.01 -13.17 -0.13
C SER A 185 12.14 -12.21 0.24
N ASN A 186 12.69 -12.34 1.47
CA ASN A 186 13.61 -11.38 2.06
C ASN A 186 13.02 -9.95 2.20
N VAL A 187 11.71 -9.78 1.97
CA VAL A 187 10.95 -8.53 2.13
C VAL A 187 10.28 -8.51 3.49
N ARG A 188 11.03 -7.95 4.43
CA ARG A 188 10.71 -7.99 5.87
C ARG A 188 9.46 -7.21 6.23
N THR A 189 9.11 -6.20 5.44
CA THR A 189 7.89 -5.40 5.65
C THR A 189 6.64 -6.22 5.42
N SER A 190 6.67 -7.18 4.49
CA SER A 190 5.57 -8.12 4.27
C SER A 190 5.27 -8.95 5.52
N ILE A 191 6.30 -9.47 6.20
CA ILE A 191 6.13 -10.17 7.48
C ILE A 191 5.49 -9.26 8.55
N LEU A 192 5.99 -8.04 8.70
CA LEU A 192 5.44 -7.08 9.67
C LEU A 192 3.95 -6.80 9.39
N THR A 193 3.56 -6.67 8.12
CA THR A 193 2.17 -6.44 7.75
C THR A 193 1.24 -7.61 8.11
N TRP A 194 1.73 -8.86 8.08
CA TRP A 194 0.97 -10.02 8.60
C TRP A 194 0.73 -9.91 10.10
N PHE A 195 1.75 -9.52 10.88
CA PHE A 195 1.61 -9.33 12.33
C PHE A 195 0.64 -8.21 12.67
N ILE A 196 0.70 -7.09 11.95
CA ILE A 196 -0.28 -6.00 12.11
C ILE A 196 -1.70 -6.48 11.83
N GLY A 197 -1.89 -7.24 10.74
CA GLY A 197 -3.17 -7.86 10.42
C GLY A 197 -3.69 -8.77 11.54
N ALA A 198 -2.80 -9.57 12.13
CA ALA A 198 -3.11 -10.43 13.27
C ALA A 198 -3.57 -9.62 14.50
N LEU A 199 -2.84 -8.55 14.84
CA LEU A 199 -3.19 -7.69 15.99
C LEU A 199 -4.57 -7.04 15.81
N ILE A 200 -4.88 -6.55 14.60
CA ILE A 200 -6.19 -5.96 14.31
C ILE A 200 -7.29 -7.01 14.34
N PHE A 201 -7.05 -8.19 13.78
CA PHE A 201 -7.96 -9.33 13.86
C PHE A 201 -8.29 -9.68 15.32
N LEU A 202 -7.28 -9.79 16.18
CA LEU A 202 -7.44 -10.07 17.60
C LEU A 202 -8.22 -8.96 18.32
N TYR A 203 -7.95 -7.70 17.99
CA TYR A 203 -8.67 -6.56 18.54
C TYR A 203 -10.17 -6.59 18.19
N ILE A 204 -10.50 -6.79 16.90
CA ILE A 204 -11.88 -6.76 16.39
C ILE A 204 -12.69 -7.94 16.92
N ARG A 205 -12.12 -9.14 16.91
CA ARG A 205 -12.76 -10.33 17.48
C ARG A 205 -13.05 -10.18 18.98
N GLY A 206 -12.31 -9.27 19.62
CA GLY A 206 -12.30 -9.06 21.05
C GLY A 206 -11.44 -10.12 21.74
N PHE A 207 -10.67 -9.68 22.74
CA PHE A 207 -9.99 -10.54 23.73
C PHE A 207 -11.02 -11.25 24.65
N ARG A 208 -12.10 -11.81 24.10
CA ARG A 208 -13.00 -12.68 24.85
C ARG A 208 -12.32 -14.04 24.98
N LEU A 209 -11.52 -14.16 26.04
CA LEU A 209 -10.89 -15.37 26.57
C LEU A 209 -11.88 -16.55 26.81
N GLY A 210 -13.19 -16.36 26.60
CA GLY A 210 -14.24 -17.24 27.10
C GLY A 210 -14.64 -18.43 26.23
N ARG A 211 -14.42 -18.48 24.89
CA ARG A 211 -14.90 -19.65 24.10
C ARG A 211 -14.03 -20.12 22.94
N ILE A 212 -13.08 -19.33 22.45
CA ILE A 212 -11.94 -19.85 21.68
C ILE A 212 -10.72 -19.20 22.31
N ARG A 213 -9.93 -20.01 23.02
CA ARG A 213 -8.83 -19.51 23.84
C ARG A 213 -7.84 -18.80 22.91
N PHE A 214 -7.43 -17.60 23.28
CA PHE A 214 -6.28 -16.93 22.68
C PHE A 214 -5.07 -17.89 22.59
N SER A 215 -4.96 -18.79 23.58
CA SER A 215 -4.02 -19.90 23.56
C SER A 215 -4.23 -20.87 22.40
N THR A 216 -5.44 -21.23 21.94
CA THR A 216 -5.57 -22.17 20.80
C THR A 216 -5.09 -21.58 19.50
N MET A 217 -5.32 -20.29 19.21
CA MET A 217 -4.80 -19.69 17.97
C MET A 217 -3.28 -19.46 18.05
N PHE A 218 -2.76 -19.06 19.20
CA PHE A 218 -1.32 -18.98 19.44
C PHE A 218 -0.67 -20.37 19.39
N ILE A 219 -1.30 -21.40 19.97
CA ILE A 219 -0.89 -22.81 19.87
C ILE A 219 -0.96 -23.28 18.42
N TYR A 220 -1.98 -22.91 17.63
CA TYR A 220 -2.01 -23.25 16.22
C TYR A 220 -0.88 -22.56 15.45
N VAL A 221 -0.60 -21.27 15.69
CA VAL A 221 0.52 -20.58 15.05
C VAL A 221 1.87 -21.16 15.49
N SER A 222 2.05 -21.45 16.78
CA SER A 222 3.28 -22.01 17.35
C SER A 222 3.52 -23.47 16.98
N MET A 223 2.50 -24.34 17.02
CA MET A 223 2.59 -25.74 16.57
C MET A 223 2.86 -25.84 15.08
N LEU A 224 2.52 -24.81 14.32
CA LEU A 224 2.63 -24.75 12.88
C LEU A 224 3.95 -24.14 12.43
N LEU A 225 4.51 -23.20 13.19
CA LEU A 225 5.93 -22.86 13.12
C LEU A 225 6.76 -24.11 13.41
N ILE A 226 6.45 -24.86 14.49
CA ILE A 226 7.10 -26.14 14.82
C ILE A 226 6.92 -27.19 13.71
N PHE A 227 5.73 -27.30 13.12
CA PHE A 227 5.45 -28.25 12.03
C PHE A 227 6.14 -27.87 10.73
N ILE A 228 6.25 -26.58 10.38
CA ILE A 228 7.01 -26.08 9.23
C ILE A 228 8.51 -26.35 9.43
N PHE A 229 9.04 -26.10 10.63
CA PHE A 229 10.42 -26.43 10.97
C PHE A 229 10.68 -27.94 11.00
N GLY A 230 9.69 -28.76 11.38
CA GLY A 230 9.79 -30.22 11.41
C GLY A 230 9.61 -30.92 10.05
N LEU A 231 8.69 -30.46 9.19
CA LEU A 231 8.43 -31.07 7.87
C LEU A 231 9.57 -30.85 6.88
N LEU A 232 10.28 -29.73 7.00
CA LEU A 232 11.36 -29.41 6.07
C LEU A 232 12.63 -30.21 6.34
N ASN A 233 12.65 -31.08 7.37
CA ASN A 233 13.79 -31.92 7.75
C ASN A 233 15.11 -31.14 7.81
N ILE A 234 15.01 -29.84 8.12
CA ILE A 234 16.15 -28.95 8.15
C ILE A 234 16.83 -29.30 9.45
N ASP A 235 18.03 -29.86 9.36
CA ASP A 235 18.93 -30.01 10.51
C ASP A 235 18.87 -28.69 11.26
N THR A 236 18.28 -28.71 12.46
CA THR A 236 17.98 -27.49 13.23
C THR A 236 19.26 -26.69 13.47
N THR A 237 20.40 -27.36 13.49
CA THR A 237 21.74 -26.77 13.52
C THR A 237 22.08 -26.04 12.22
N SER A 238 21.83 -26.65 11.06
CA SER A 238 21.97 -25.99 9.75
C SER A 238 20.95 -24.88 9.53
N LEU A 239 19.72 -25.01 10.03
CA LEU A 239 18.71 -23.96 9.99
C LEU A 239 19.12 -22.80 10.90
N ILE A 240 19.54 -23.07 12.13
CA ILE A 240 19.99 -22.02 13.06
C ILE A 240 21.24 -21.37 12.47
N ASN A 241 22.16 -22.11 11.86
CA ASN A 241 23.33 -21.56 11.19
C ASN A 241 22.97 -20.79 9.92
N ASN A 242 22.02 -21.25 9.10
CA ASN A 242 21.54 -20.58 7.89
C ASN A 242 20.65 -19.38 8.22
N MET A 243 19.82 -19.46 9.25
CA MET A 243 19.07 -18.34 9.82
C MET A 243 20.03 -17.37 10.48
N TYR A 244 21.10 -17.82 11.12
CA TYR A 244 22.14 -16.95 11.67
C TYR A 244 22.97 -16.30 10.56
N LEU A 245 23.28 -17.02 9.47
CA LEU A 245 23.93 -16.51 8.26
C LEU A 245 23.01 -15.54 7.50
N GLU A 246 21.73 -15.85 7.34
CA GLU A 246 20.74 -14.94 6.77
C GLU A 246 20.45 -13.78 7.71
N LEU A 247 20.43 -13.99 9.02
CA LEU A 247 20.38 -12.91 10.00
C LEU A 247 21.63 -12.04 9.84
N LYS A 248 22.82 -12.60 9.60
CA LYS A 248 24.06 -11.88 9.28
C LYS A 248 23.96 -11.06 7.99
N THR A 249 23.26 -11.56 6.96
CA THR A 249 22.93 -10.79 5.75
C THR A 249 21.78 -9.79 5.99
N THR A 250 21.08 -9.88 7.14
CA THR A 250 20.03 -8.94 7.52
C THR A 250 20.53 -7.68 8.23
N ARG A 251 19.73 -6.61 8.08
CA ARG A 251 19.92 -5.32 8.77
C ARG A 251 19.74 -5.45 10.29
N LEU A 252 19.03 -6.49 10.75
CA LEU A 252 18.91 -6.79 12.18
C LEU A 252 20.27 -7.15 12.77
N HIS A 253 21.11 -7.87 12.04
CA HIS A 253 22.48 -8.12 12.49
C HIS A 253 23.32 -6.86 12.52
N THR A 254 23.20 -5.97 11.52
CA THR A 254 23.86 -4.64 11.56
C THR A 254 23.48 -3.87 12.83
N ILE A 255 22.18 -3.85 13.19
CA ILE A 255 21.69 -3.19 14.42
C ILE A 255 22.15 -3.91 15.70
N VAL A 256 22.11 -5.25 15.73
CA VAL A 256 22.53 -6.07 16.88
C VAL A 256 24.05 -6.00 17.10
N GLU A 257 24.84 -5.83 16.04
CA GLU A 257 26.28 -5.57 16.09
C GLU A 257 26.62 -4.10 16.42
N GLY A 258 25.62 -3.24 16.62
CA GLY A 258 25.84 -1.81 16.88
C GLY A 258 26.38 -1.03 15.66
N LYS A 259 26.31 -1.60 14.46
CA LYS A 259 26.62 -0.92 13.19
C LYS A 259 25.40 -0.15 12.69
N THR A 260 25.65 0.91 11.92
CA THR A 260 24.58 1.78 11.41
C THR A 260 23.97 1.19 10.14
N ASP A 261 22.64 1.00 10.07
CA ASP A 261 21.95 0.67 8.80
C ASP A 261 21.96 1.91 7.90
N GLU A 262 22.93 1.98 7.00
CA GLU A 262 23.16 3.11 6.10
C GLU A 262 21.93 3.45 5.24
N SER A 263 21.13 2.45 4.86
CA SER A 263 19.96 2.69 4.02
C SER A 263 18.77 3.21 4.83
N PHE A 264 18.54 2.71 6.04
CA PHE A 264 17.52 3.29 6.93
C PHE A 264 17.95 4.68 7.42
N MET A 265 19.22 4.84 7.80
CA MET A 265 19.78 6.12 8.19
C MET A 265 19.73 7.11 7.03
N GLY A 266 20.04 6.69 5.80
CA GLY A 266 19.90 7.50 4.59
C GLY A 266 18.50 8.05 4.42
N ARG A 267 17.45 7.23 4.60
CA ARG A 267 16.05 7.69 4.59
C ARG A 267 15.73 8.67 5.71
N LEU A 268 16.30 8.49 6.90
CA LEU A 268 16.16 9.48 7.98
C LEU A 268 16.90 10.78 7.68
N MET A 269 18.03 10.72 6.99
CA MET A 269 18.76 11.91 6.53
C MET A 269 18.02 12.63 5.39
N GLU A 270 17.28 11.92 4.52
CA GLU A 270 16.38 12.54 3.52
C GLU A 270 15.37 13.47 4.21
N VAL A 271 14.86 13.09 5.39
CA VAL A 271 13.96 13.94 6.18
C VAL A 271 14.64 15.24 6.60
N LYS A 272 15.91 15.16 7.03
CA LYS A 272 16.68 16.35 7.42
C LYS A 272 16.94 17.26 6.23
N ASP A 273 17.24 16.68 5.07
CA ASP A 273 17.43 17.44 3.82
C ASP A 273 16.17 18.17 3.42
N VAL A 274 15.03 17.48 3.39
CA VAL A 274 13.73 18.09 3.07
C VAL A 274 13.39 19.23 4.02
N ILE A 275 13.58 19.04 5.33
CA ILE A 275 13.32 20.10 6.33
C ILE A 275 14.27 21.28 6.13
N LYS A 276 15.56 21.02 5.87
CA LYS A 276 16.57 22.07 5.66
C LYS A 276 16.23 22.90 4.42
N ILE A 277 15.91 22.26 3.31
CA ILE A 277 15.59 22.93 2.04
C ILE A 277 14.30 23.72 2.15
N THR A 278 13.27 23.14 2.77
CA THR A 278 12.02 23.89 3.04
C THR A 278 12.26 25.13 3.90
N LYS A 279 13.23 25.10 4.83
CA LYS A 279 13.59 26.26 5.66
C LYS A 279 14.46 27.29 4.93
N MET A 280 15.38 26.85 4.08
CA MET A 280 16.34 27.72 3.41
C MET A 280 15.77 28.35 2.15
N GLU A 281 14.98 27.60 1.39
CA GLU A 281 14.53 27.95 0.04
C GLU A 281 13.00 28.06 -0.05
N GLY A 282 12.26 27.54 0.93
CA GLY A 282 10.80 27.53 0.92
C GLY A 282 10.20 28.91 1.20
N SER A 283 9.39 29.41 0.27
CA SER A 283 8.49 30.54 0.54
C SER A 283 7.34 30.13 1.48
N VAL A 284 6.61 31.12 2.03
CA VAL A 284 5.37 30.86 2.78
C VAL A 284 4.38 30.02 1.95
N LEU A 285 4.33 30.26 0.64
CA LEU A 285 3.50 29.46 -0.27
C LEU A 285 3.98 28.00 -0.30
N ASN A 286 5.28 27.75 -0.39
CA ASN A 286 5.82 26.38 -0.37
C ASN A 286 5.53 25.65 0.93
N ILE A 287 5.52 26.35 2.07
CA ILE A 287 5.14 25.74 3.36
C ILE A 287 3.66 25.33 3.34
N LEU A 288 2.77 26.16 2.78
CA LEU A 288 1.33 25.92 2.79
C LEU A 288 0.90 24.84 1.79
N ILE A 289 1.34 24.94 0.53
CA ILE A 289 0.88 24.10 -0.58
C ILE A 289 1.98 23.21 -1.19
N GLY A 290 3.19 23.27 -0.66
CA GLY A 290 4.32 22.43 -1.06
C GLY A 290 5.19 23.02 -2.15
N HIS A 291 6.29 22.33 -2.46
CA HIS A 291 7.15 22.65 -3.60
C HIS A 291 6.53 22.23 -4.94
N GLY A 292 5.46 21.41 -4.92
CA GLY A 292 4.73 21.02 -6.11
C GLY A 292 5.16 19.68 -6.70
N TYR A 293 4.48 19.31 -7.77
CA TYR A 293 4.76 18.09 -8.52
C TYR A 293 6.15 18.14 -9.14
N GLY A 294 6.87 17.03 -9.14
CA GLY A 294 8.16 16.94 -9.82
C GLY A 294 9.32 17.67 -9.15
N ALA A 295 9.08 18.49 -8.12
CA ALA A 295 10.10 19.13 -7.29
C ALA A 295 11.30 18.22 -6.97
N THR A 296 12.48 18.80 -7.00
CA THR A 296 13.70 18.09 -6.62
C THR A 296 14.41 18.89 -5.55
N PHE A 297 15.32 18.26 -4.82
CA PHE A 297 16.03 18.92 -3.72
C PHE A 297 17.49 18.52 -3.72
N THR A 298 18.36 19.44 -3.32
CA THR A 298 19.81 19.18 -3.21
C THR A 298 20.09 18.38 -1.93
N PRO A 299 20.66 17.16 -2.02
CA PRO A 299 21.02 16.39 -0.83
C PRO A 299 22.17 17.08 -0.05
N TYR A 300 22.04 17.25 1.26
CA TYR A 300 23.12 17.75 2.14
C TYR A 300 23.62 16.71 3.14
N TYR A 301 22.72 15.85 3.61
CA TYR A 301 22.98 14.82 4.62
C TYR A 301 22.76 13.42 4.11
N SER A 302 21.78 13.21 3.23
CA SER A 302 21.57 11.94 2.54
C SER A 302 22.41 11.90 1.27
N TYR A 303 22.94 10.74 0.90
CA TYR A 303 23.50 10.55 -0.45
C TYR A 303 22.88 9.29 -1.04
N PRO A 304 21.63 9.40 -1.55
CA PRO A 304 20.88 8.23 -1.97
C PRO A 304 21.24 7.88 -3.41
N GLU A 305 22.47 7.46 -3.71
CA GLU A 305 22.74 6.76 -4.97
C GLU A 305 21.93 5.45 -4.97
N PRO A 306 21.08 5.16 -5.99
CA PRO A 306 21.05 5.69 -7.37
C PRO A 306 19.94 6.72 -7.69
N ASN A 307 19.30 7.35 -6.70
CA ASN A 307 18.15 8.26 -6.88
C ASN A 307 18.49 9.73 -7.20
N ILE A 308 19.67 9.97 -7.76
CA ILE A 308 20.19 11.31 -8.06
C ILE A 308 20.01 11.60 -9.56
N THR A 309 19.54 12.80 -9.90
CA THR A 309 19.42 13.27 -11.29
C THR A 309 20.78 13.65 -11.88
N GLU A 310 20.83 13.92 -13.18
CA GLU A 310 22.05 14.41 -13.86
C GLU A 310 22.60 15.73 -13.27
N PHE A 311 21.77 16.46 -12.51
CA PHE A 311 22.13 17.71 -11.84
C PHE A 311 22.49 17.53 -10.35
N GLY A 312 22.65 16.30 -9.86
CA GLY A 312 22.92 16.06 -8.44
C GLY A 312 21.69 16.21 -7.53
N LEU A 313 20.49 16.37 -8.09
CA LEU A 313 19.26 16.60 -7.32
C LEU A 313 18.50 15.30 -7.05
N VAL A 314 17.84 15.21 -5.90
CA VAL A 314 17.01 14.06 -5.50
C VAL A 314 15.53 14.36 -5.73
N HIS A 315 14.83 13.42 -6.35
CA HIS A 315 13.37 13.48 -6.54
C HIS A 315 12.61 12.56 -5.57
N ASN A 316 13.10 11.35 -5.36
CA ASN A 316 12.38 10.35 -4.58
C ASN A 316 12.56 10.60 -3.07
N ILE A 317 11.45 10.79 -2.36
CA ILE A 317 11.41 10.84 -0.89
C ILE A 317 10.73 9.57 -0.43
N HIS A 318 11.42 8.74 0.36
CA HIS A 318 10.91 7.42 0.71
C HIS A 318 9.85 7.45 1.82
N ILE A 319 9.95 8.41 2.75
CA ILE A 319 9.06 8.51 3.90
C ILE A 319 7.81 9.31 3.50
N GLY A 320 6.67 8.63 3.43
CA GLY A 320 5.42 9.16 2.88
C GLY A 320 4.95 10.49 3.49
N PRO A 321 4.86 10.66 4.82
CA PRO A 321 4.47 11.95 5.40
C PRO A 321 5.40 13.10 5.02
N VAL A 322 6.70 12.83 4.89
CA VAL A 322 7.71 13.82 4.50
C VAL A 322 7.58 14.13 3.02
N GLN A 323 7.33 13.12 2.19
CA GLN A 323 6.98 13.31 0.78
C GLN A 323 5.71 14.17 0.64
N MET A 324 4.65 13.90 1.41
CA MET A 324 3.42 14.69 1.39
C MET A 324 3.68 16.14 1.78
N PHE A 325 4.46 16.38 2.83
CA PHE A 325 4.84 17.71 3.25
C PHE A 325 5.68 18.44 2.18
N TYR A 326 6.69 17.79 1.62
CA TYR A 326 7.54 18.42 0.61
C TYR A 326 6.76 18.77 -0.66
N ARG A 327 5.93 17.85 -1.14
CA ARG A 327 5.18 17.99 -2.41
C ARG A 327 3.97 18.91 -2.28
N TYR A 328 3.26 18.81 -1.16
CA TYR A 328 1.91 19.38 -0.99
C TYR A 328 1.78 20.25 0.27
N GLY A 329 2.87 20.50 0.98
CA GLY A 329 2.93 21.40 2.12
C GLY A 329 2.12 20.91 3.32
N LEU A 330 1.74 21.86 4.17
CA LEU A 330 0.84 21.62 5.30
C LEU A 330 -0.54 21.14 4.84
N LEU A 331 -1.01 21.56 3.65
CA LEU A 331 -2.27 21.08 3.09
C LEU A 331 -2.26 19.56 2.88
N GLY A 332 -1.23 19.02 2.23
CA GLY A 332 -1.12 17.58 2.01
C GLY A 332 -0.93 16.80 3.30
N LEU A 333 -0.15 17.34 4.25
CA LEU A 333 0.01 16.71 5.56
C LEU A 333 -1.31 16.68 6.34
N PHE A 334 -2.09 17.77 6.29
CA PHE A 334 -3.40 17.83 6.92
C PHE A 334 -4.37 16.81 6.31
N LEU A 335 -4.42 16.71 4.98
CA LEU A 335 -5.24 15.70 4.29
C LEU A 335 -4.82 14.28 4.67
N PHE A 336 -3.51 14.01 4.73
CA PHE A 336 -2.98 12.73 5.17
C PHE A 336 -3.40 12.40 6.62
N LEU A 337 -3.25 13.34 7.55
CA LEU A 337 -3.63 13.15 8.95
C LEU A 337 -5.14 12.98 9.11
N TYR A 338 -5.94 13.74 8.36
CA TYR A 338 -7.39 13.61 8.35
C TYR A 338 -7.84 12.22 7.87
N ILE A 339 -7.29 11.73 6.76
CA ILE A 339 -7.61 10.39 6.25
C ILE A 339 -7.13 9.31 7.24
N SER A 340 -5.91 9.44 7.76
CA SER A 340 -5.35 8.53 8.78
C SER A 340 -6.29 8.42 9.98
N PHE A 341 -6.65 9.55 10.59
CA PHE A 341 -7.54 9.61 11.74
C PHE A 341 -8.87 8.90 11.46
N ASN A 342 -9.44 9.13 10.28
CA ASN A 342 -10.69 8.50 9.87
C ASN A 342 -10.57 6.98 9.70
N ILE A 343 -9.45 6.48 9.15
CA ILE A 343 -9.18 5.04 9.03
C ILE A 343 -9.07 4.41 10.43
N PHE A 344 -8.26 4.99 11.33
CA PHE A 344 -8.05 4.44 12.67
C PHE A 344 -9.33 4.50 13.53
N LYS A 345 -10.11 5.59 13.43
CA LYS A 345 -11.42 5.71 14.09
C LYS A 345 -12.37 4.58 13.67
N ASN A 346 -12.33 4.17 12.40
CA ASN A 346 -13.18 3.11 11.88
C ASN A 346 -12.86 1.72 12.46
N ILE A 347 -11.66 1.48 13.01
CA ILE A 347 -11.36 0.21 13.71
C ILE A 347 -12.29 0.01 14.91
N ILE A 348 -12.51 1.08 15.69
CA ILE A 348 -13.39 1.06 16.86
C ILE A 348 -14.85 0.83 16.43
N ILE A 349 -15.27 1.49 15.35
CA ILE A 349 -16.61 1.34 14.77
C ILE A 349 -16.81 -0.10 14.28
N ASN A 350 -15.85 -0.64 13.52
CA ASN A 350 -15.89 -2.00 13.01
C ASN A 350 -16.01 -3.03 14.13
N LYS A 351 -15.30 -2.86 15.24
CA LYS A 351 -15.46 -3.72 16.42
C LYS A 351 -16.90 -3.70 16.95
N ARG A 352 -17.48 -2.51 17.14
CA ARG A 352 -18.88 -2.38 17.59
C ARG A 352 -19.88 -3.01 16.62
N LEU A 353 -19.65 -2.86 15.31
CA LEU A 353 -20.49 -3.47 14.27
C LEU A 353 -20.32 -5.00 14.22
N TYR A 354 -19.11 -5.49 14.44
CA TYR A 354 -18.80 -6.91 14.52
C TYR A 354 -19.51 -7.55 15.70
N ASP A 355 -19.45 -6.93 16.89
CA ASP A 355 -20.14 -7.39 18.09
C ASP A 355 -21.68 -7.46 17.91
N LYS A 356 -22.22 -6.63 17.02
CA LYS A 356 -23.64 -6.59 16.63
C LYS A 356 -23.99 -7.49 15.44
N ASN A 357 -23.04 -8.24 14.87
CA ASN A 357 -23.19 -9.00 13.61
C ASN A 357 -23.64 -8.15 12.40
N LEU A 358 -23.32 -6.86 12.40
CA LEU A 358 -23.67 -5.91 11.31
C LEU A 358 -22.48 -5.58 10.41
N LEU A 359 -21.28 -6.04 10.74
CA LEU A 359 -20.08 -5.70 9.98
C LEU A 359 -20.05 -6.40 8.61
N ASN A 360 -19.97 -5.59 7.54
CA ASN A 360 -19.77 -6.09 6.19
C ASN A 360 -18.29 -6.47 5.98
N PRO A 361 -17.97 -7.72 5.58
CA PRO A 361 -16.60 -8.16 5.35
C PRO A 361 -15.85 -7.30 4.32
N ILE A 362 -16.50 -6.85 3.24
CA ILE A 362 -15.84 -6.04 2.19
C ILE A 362 -15.36 -4.70 2.77
N VAL A 363 -16.19 -4.07 3.61
CA VAL A 363 -15.83 -2.82 4.30
C VAL A 363 -14.63 -3.04 5.22
N LEU A 364 -14.59 -4.18 5.92
CA LEU A 364 -13.46 -4.51 6.76
C LEU A 364 -12.18 -4.76 5.95
N ILE A 365 -12.28 -5.36 4.75
CA ILE A 365 -11.12 -5.55 3.85
C ILE A 365 -10.51 -4.19 3.49
N TYR A 366 -11.32 -3.23 3.01
CA TYR A 366 -10.79 -1.90 2.65
C TYR A 366 -10.15 -1.19 3.85
N ASN A 367 -10.81 -1.21 5.01
CA ASN A 367 -10.26 -0.63 6.24
C ASN A 367 -8.92 -1.24 6.62
N LEU A 368 -8.83 -2.57 6.64
CA LEU A 368 -7.63 -3.29 7.03
C LEU A 368 -6.49 -3.09 6.02
N SER A 369 -6.80 -3.14 4.72
CA SER A 369 -5.82 -2.82 3.67
C SER A 369 -5.25 -1.43 3.85
N LEU A 370 -6.10 -0.42 4.11
CA LEU A 370 -5.64 0.96 4.29
C LEU A 370 -4.77 1.13 5.54
N ILE A 371 -5.08 0.48 6.66
CA ILE A 371 -4.21 0.56 7.85
C ILE A 371 -2.81 0.03 7.53
N ILE A 372 -2.76 -1.13 6.87
CA ILE A 372 -1.50 -1.75 6.47
C ILE A 372 -0.74 -0.85 5.47
N TYR A 373 -1.45 -0.31 4.47
CA TYR A 373 -0.89 0.64 3.52
C TYR A 373 -0.32 1.89 4.21
N PHE A 374 -1.04 2.49 5.15
CA PHE A 374 -0.58 3.69 5.87
C PHE A 374 0.64 3.42 6.74
N ILE A 375 0.74 2.23 7.34
CA ILE A 375 1.95 1.82 8.06
C ILE A 375 3.12 1.65 7.08
N ASN A 376 2.88 1.01 5.94
CA ASN A 376 3.88 0.94 4.87
C ASN A 376 4.25 2.33 4.33
N PHE A 377 3.32 3.29 4.33
CA PHE A 377 3.57 4.65 3.88
C PHE A 377 4.58 5.40 4.73
N MET A 378 4.73 5.02 6.01
CA MET A 378 5.78 5.57 6.86
C MET A 378 7.19 5.20 6.37
N LEU A 379 7.31 4.19 5.50
CA LEU A 379 8.58 3.63 5.04
C LEU A 379 8.77 3.64 3.51
N PHE A 380 7.67 3.72 2.75
CA PHE A 380 7.66 3.65 1.29
C PHE A 380 6.59 4.57 0.69
N ASN A 381 6.79 5.01 -0.55
CA ASN A 381 5.73 5.68 -1.30
C ASN A 381 4.68 4.67 -1.79
N ILE A 382 3.48 4.68 -1.20
CA ILE A 382 2.36 3.81 -1.59
C ILE A 382 1.46 4.43 -2.67
N LEU A 383 1.62 5.71 -2.99
CA LEU A 383 0.76 6.43 -3.96
C LEU A 383 0.91 5.88 -5.38
N ILE A 384 2.05 5.24 -5.65
CA ILE A 384 2.36 4.55 -6.90
C ILE A 384 1.75 3.13 -6.97
N ASP A 385 1.00 2.69 -5.96
CA ASP A 385 0.25 1.43 -6.00
C ASP A 385 -1.23 1.68 -6.40
N PRO A 386 -1.67 1.22 -7.59
CA PRO A 386 -3.07 1.26 -8.00
C PRO A 386 -4.04 0.63 -7.01
N ALA A 387 -3.63 -0.44 -6.33
CA ALA A 387 -4.48 -1.15 -5.37
C ALA A 387 -4.71 -0.30 -4.11
N PHE A 388 -3.74 0.52 -3.68
CA PHE A 388 -3.94 1.51 -2.63
C PHE A 388 -5.06 2.50 -3.02
N SER A 389 -4.97 3.08 -4.22
CA SER A 389 -5.97 4.03 -4.73
C SER A 389 -7.37 3.42 -4.80
N TYR A 390 -7.46 2.15 -5.22
CA TYR A 390 -8.71 1.40 -5.23
C TYR A 390 -9.26 1.16 -3.82
N CYS A 391 -8.44 0.75 -2.85
CA CYS A 391 -8.85 0.57 -1.47
C CYS A 391 -9.29 1.87 -0.80
N LEU A 392 -8.60 2.99 -1.08
CA LEU A 392 -8.97 4.30 -0.57
C LEU A 392 -10.36 4.73 -1.08
N ALA A 393 -10.59 4.54 -2.39
CA ALA A 393 -11.89 4.83 -2.98
C ALA A 393 -13.01 3.92 -2.44
N GLY A 394 -12.73 2.64 -2.24
CA GLY A 394 -13.66 1.69 -1.62
C GLY A 394 -14.04 2.10 -0.19
N PHE A 395 -13.05 2.44 0.64
CA PHE A 395 -13.27 2.96 1.98
C PHE A 395 -14.16 4.21 2.02
N LEU A 396 -13.82 5.24 1.24
CA LEU A 396 -14.58 6.49 1.22
C LEU A 396 -16.00 6.31 0.68
N THR A 397 -16.18 5.45 -0.34
CA THR A 397 -17.50 5.13 -0.90
C THR A 397 -18.37 4.37 0.10
N THR A 398 -17.81 3.36 0.77
CA THR A 398 -18.58 2.56 1.74
C THR A 398 -18.98 3.35 2.97
N ARG A 399 -18.19 4.33 3.39
CA ARG A 399 -18.53 5.19 4.52
C ARG A 399 -19.73 6.08 4.23
N ARG A 400 -19.75 6.72 3.06
CA ARG A 400 -20.88 7.57 2.63
C ARG A 400 -22.22 6.84 2.76
N ASN A 401 -22.28 5.60 2.27
CA ASN A 401 -23.51 4.80 2.31
C ASN A 401 -23.94 4.35 3.72
N ASN A 402 -23.11 4.55 4.75
CA ASN A 402 -23.48 4.27 6.14
C ASN A 402 -23.89 5.54 6.91
N ASP A 403 -23.52 6.72 6.39
CA ASP A 403 -23.88 8.03 6.95
C ASP A 403 -25.21 8.55 6.35
N ASP A 404 -25.56 8.08 5.14
CA ASP A 404 -26.89 8.20 4.49
C ASP A 404 -27.83 7.06 4.93
#